data_AF-A0A1I4ZUA2-F1
#
_entry.id   AF-A0A1I4ZUA2-F1
#
_cell.length_a   1.000
_cell.length_b   1.000
_cell.length_c   1.000
_cell.angle_alpha   90.00
_cell.angle_beta   90.00
_cell.angle_gamma   90.00
#
_symmetry.space_group_name_H-M   'P 1'
#
loop_
_entity.id
_entity.type
_entity.pdbx_description
1 polymer ?
#
loop_
_entity_poly.entity_id
_entity_poly.type
_entity_poly.pdbx_seq_one_letter_code
_entity_poly.pdbx_strand_id
1 'polypeptide(L)'
;MSTHIPTAEELGRIIGTIVREAVEPITKRLDAFEQSMEGRGLKFMAKYNRAVRYQKGDMTTFGGSLWVASRETTDAPGAGSDWTRMLTTDRRGLSTED
;
A
#
# COMPACT_ATOMS: atom_id res chain seq x y z
N MET A 1 -13.64 54.14 -20.01
CA MET A 1 -12.66 53.08 -19.69
C MET A 1 -12.94 51.92 -20.62
N SER A 2 -12.01 51.57 -21.51
CA SER A 2 -12.21 50.46 -22.46
C SER A 2 -11.90 49.14 -21.76
N THR A 3 -12.89 48.25 -21.65
CA THR A 3 -12.73 46.93 -21.06
C THR A 3 -12.01 46.04 -22.06
N HIS A 4 -10.79 45.63 -21.74
CA HIS A 4 -10.04 44.68 -22.57
C HIS A 4 -10.68 43.29 -22.43
N ILE A 5 -11.24 42.78 -23.53
CA ILE A 5 -11.79 41.42 -23.60
C ILE A 5 -10.65 40.49 -24.01
N PRO A 6 -10.28 39.51 -23.17
CA PRO A 6 -9.22 38.57 -23.50
C PRO A 6 -9.59 37.69 -24.69
N THR A 7 -8.61 37.43 -25.54
CA THR A 7 -8.68 36.52 -26.68
C THR A 7 -8.72 35.06 -26.24
N ALA A 8 -9.10 34.16 -27.14
CA ALA A 8 -9.12 32.71 -26.85
C ALA A 8 -7.74 32.17 -26.42
N GLU A 9 -6.64 32.71 -26.95
CA GLU A 9 -5.28 32.31 -26.59
C GLU A 9 -4.89 32.80 -25.20
N GLU A 10 -5.30 34.01 -24.82
CA GLU A 10 -5.10 34.56 -23.48
C GLU A 10 -5.92 33.78 -22.44
N LEU A 11 -7.18 33.46 -22.77
CA LEU A 11 -8.02 32.60 -21.93
C LEU A 11 -7.43 31.20 -21.77
N GLY A 12 -6.91 30.60 -22.86
CA GLY A 12 -6.26 29.30 -22.81
C GLY A 12 -5.03 29.29 -21.90
N ARG A 13 -4.21 30.35 -21.94
CA ARG A 13 -3.06 30.50 -21.04
C ARG A 13 -3.49 30.65 -19.58
N ILE A 14 -4.50 31.49 -19.31
CA ILE A 14 -5.01 31.71 -17.96
C ILE A 14 -5.56 30.40 -17.37
N ILE A 15 -6.40 29.69 -18.14
CA ILE A 15 -6.97 28.41 -17.71
C ILE A 15 -5.86 27.37 -17.50
N GLY A 16 -4.88 27.31 -18.40
CA GLY A 16 -3.74 26.41 -18.26
C GLY A 16 -2.93 26.64 -16.98
N THR A 17 -2.72 27.90 -16.59
CA THR A 17 -2.06 28.26 -15.33
C THR A 17 -2.92 27.84 -14.13
N ILE A 18 -4.21 28.18 -14.12
CA ILE A 18 -5.12 27.84 -13.02
C ILE A 18 -5.19 26.33 -12.83
N VAL A 19 -5.36 25.56 -13.91
CA VAL A 19 -5.43 24.09 -13.85
C VAL A 19 -4.13 23.51 -13.32
N ARG A 20 -2.98 24.01 -13.80
CA ARG A 20 -1.67 23.54 -13.32
C ARG A 20 -1.49 23.81 -11.82
N GLU A 21 -1.76 25.04 -11.38
CA GLU A 21 -1.65 25.43 -9.97
C GLU A 21 -2.60 24.64 -9.07
N ALA A 22 -3.80 24.32 -9.57
CA ALA A 22 -4.77 23.50 -8.84
C ALA A 22 -4.36 22.02 -8.77
N VAL A 23 -3.75 21.47 -9.83
CA VAL A 23 -3.41 20.03 -9.92
C VAL A 23 -2.06 19.71 -9.27
N GLU A 24 -1.08 20.60 -9.35
CA GLU A 24 0.26 20.38 -8.80
C GLU A 24 0.30 19.93 -7.32
N PRO A 25 -0.44 20.56 -6.37
CA PRO A 25 -0.44 20.10 -4.99
C PRO A 25 -1.10 18.73 -4.82
N ILE A 26 -2.03 18.36 -5.70
CA ILE A 26 -2.69 17.04 -5.65
C ILE A 26 -1.70 15.97 -6.08
N THR A 27 -0.97 16.18 -7.19
CA THR A 27 0.08 15.26 -7.64
C THR A 27 1.17 15.09 -6.58
N LYS A 28 1.66 16.18 -5.99
CA LYS A 28 2.66 16.12 -4.91
C LYS A 28 2.18 15.31 -3.69
N ARG A 29 0.91 15.46 -3.32
CA ARG A 29 0.31 14.69 -2.21
C ARG A 29 0.16 13.22 -2.55
N LEU A 30 -0.14 12.90 -3.81
CA LEU A 30 -0.22 11.53 -4.29
C LEU A 30 1.16 10.86 -4.26
N ASP A 31 2.19 11.51 -4.81
CA ASP A 31 3.57 11.00 -4.80
C ASP A 31 4.06 10.78 -3.36
N ALA A 32 3.81 11.76 -2.48
CA ALA A 32 4.17 11.64 -1.06
C ALA A 32 3.41 10.50 -0.38
N PHE A 33 2.13 10.29 -0.72
CA PHE A 33 1.34 9.19 -0.19
C PHE A 33 1.85 7.84 -0.67
N GLU A 34 2.17 7.70 -1.96
CA GLU A 34 2.73 6.49 -2.55
C GLU A 34 4.08 6.12 -1.92
N GLN A 35 4.99 7.09 -1.78
CA GLN A 35 6.25 6.91 -1.05
C GLN A 35 6.01 6.55 0.42
N SER A 36 4.97 7.11 1.03
CA SER A 36 4.60 6.80 2.40
C SER A 36 4.06 5.36 2.54
N MET A 37 3.57 4.76 1.45
CA MET A 37 3.00 3.42 1.42
C MET A 37 4.03 2.36 1.01
N GLU A 38 5.09 2.74 0.31
CA GLU A 38 6.26 1.89 0.10
C GLU A 38 6.82 1.40 1.45
N GLY A 39 6.69 0.09 1.70
CA GLY A 39 7.15 -0.57 2.92
C GLY A 39 6.21 -0.51 4.14
N ARG A 40 5.01 0.08 4.03
CA ARG A 40 4.04 0.19 5.14
C ARG A 40 2.65 -0.39 4.87
N GLY A 41 2.40 -0.92 3.68
CA GLY A 41 1.15 -1.57 3.33
C GLY A 41 1.12 -3.05 3.73
N LEU A 42 -0.04 -3.51 4.22
CA LEU A 42 -0.35 -4.93 4.24
C LEU A 42 -0.69 -5.38 2.82
N LYS A 43 0.10 -6.28 2.24
CA LYS A 43 -0.11 -6.78 0.88
C LYS A 43 -0.45 -8.26 0.90
N PHE A 44 -1.64 -8.63 0.45
CA PHE A 44 -2.01 -10.05 0.36
C PHE A 44 -1.40 -10.72 -0.89
N MET A 45 -0.61 -11.76 -0.66
CA MET A 45 0.20 -12.50 -1.64
C MET A 45 -0.34 -13.90 -1.91
N ALA A 46 -1.61 -14.15 -1.60
CA ALA A 46 -2.30 -15.44 -1.76
C ALA A 46 -1.71 -16.58 -0.88
N LYS A 47 -1.65 -17.80 -1.40
CA LYS A 47 -1.11 -18.98 -0.69
C LYS A 47 0.42 -18.96 -0.74
N TYR A 48 1.07 -19.39 0.35
CA TYR A 48 2.52 -19.41 0.43
C TYR A 48 3.15 -20.18 -0.74
N ASN A 49 4.17 -19.58 -1.34
CA ASN A 49 4.97 -20.14 -2.42
C ASN A 49 6.46 -19.90 -2.14
N ARG A 50 7.24 -20.99 -2.05
CA ARG A 50 8.69 -20.96 -1.82
C ARG A 50 9.50 -20.18 -2.86
N ALA A 51 8.95 -19.96 -4.06
CA ALA A 51 9.61 -19.19 -5.12
C ALA A 51 9.44 -17.67 -4.96
N VAL A 52 8.62 -17.22 -4.01
CA VAL A 52 8.33 -15.81 -3.77
C VAL A 52 9.17 -15.31 -2.60
N ARG A 53 9.78 -14.14 -2.78
CA ARG A 53 10.42 -13.37 -1.71
C ARG A 53 9.38 -12.43 -1.11
N TYR A 54 9.02 -12.68 0.13
CA TYR A 54 8.05 -11.87 0.86
C TYR A 54 8.76 -10.72 1.56
N GLN A 55 8.20 -9.52 1.45
CA GLN A 55 8.67 -8.33 2.13
C GLN A 55 7.94 -8.15 3.47
N LYS A 56 8.51 -7.34 4.37
CA LYS A 56 7.83 -6.99 5.63
C LYS A 56 6.43 -6.40 5.32
N GLY A 57 5.41 -6.94 5.97
CA GLY A 57 4.01 -6.54 5.75
C GLY A 57 3.28 -7.39 4.71
N ASP A 58 3.97 -8.24 3.94
CA ASP A 58 3.30 -9.19 3.06
C ASP A 58 2.50 -10.23 3.87
N MET A 59 1.30 -10.54 3.39
CA MET A 59 0.36 -11.46 4.01
C MET A 59 0.19 -12.70 3.13
N THR A 60 0.21 -13.88 3.72
CA THR A 60 0.00 -15.14 2.99
C THR A 60 -0.84 -16.12 3.80
N THR A 61 -1.52 -17.04 3.12
CA THR A 61 -2.13 -18.21 3.79
C THR A 61 -1.20 -19.42 3.75
N PHE A 62 -1.07 -20.10 4.89
CA PHE A 62 -0.30 -21.33 5.03
C PHE A 62 -0.84 -22.17 6.19
N GLY A 63 -1.04 -23.47 5.96
CA GLY A 63 -1.57 -24.38 6.98
C GLY A 63 -2.95 -23.99 7.53
N GLY A 64 -3.82 -23.36 6.72
CA GLY A 64 -5.14 -22.88 7.15
C GLY A 64 -5.12 -21.62 8.01
N SER A 65 -3.96 -21.02 8.24
CA SER A 65 -3.80 -19.76 8.98
C SER A 65 -3.38 -18.62 8.07
N LEU A 66 -3.67 -17.39 8.49
CA LEU A 66 -3.19 -16.15 7.88
C LEU A 66 -1.95 -15.67 8.61
N TRP A 67 -0.91 -15.33 7.85
CA TRP A 67 0.40 -14.91 8.37
C TRP A 67 0.82 -13.59 7.75
N VAL A 68 1.55 -12.77 8.52
CA VAL A 68 2.24 -11.55 8.08
C VAL A 68 3.75 -11.76 8.20
N ALA A 69 4.49 -11.44 7.15
CA ALA A 69 5.93 -11.40 7.18
C ALA A 69 6.41 -10.21 8.04
N SER A 70 7.17 -10.51 9.09
CA SER A 70 7.75 -9.53 10.02
C SER A 70 9.03 -8.89 9.46
N ARG A 71 9.68 -9.58 8.51
CA ARG A 71 10.89 -9.18 7.78
C ARG A 71 10.91 -9.84 6.41
N GLU A 72 11.88 -9.48 5.57
CA GLU A 72 12.08 -10.17 4.30
C GLU A 72 12.38 -11.66 4.53
N THR A 73 11.67 -12.55 3.84
CA THR A 73 11.84 -14.00 3.97
C THR A 73 11.38 -14.76 2.73
N THR A 74 11.94 -15.94 2.53
CA THR A 74 11.46 -16.96 1.58
C THR A 74 10.95 -18.20 2.30
N ASP A 75 11.13 -18.27 3.61
CA ASP A 75 10.84 -19.47 4.41
C ASP A 75 9.35 -19.64 4.64
N ALA A 76 8.93 -20.88 4.87
CA ALA A 76 7.53 -21.18 5.12
C ALA A 76 7.07 -20.58 6.46
N PRO A 77 5.83 -20.04 6.53
CA PRO A 77 5.26 -19.58 7.79
C PRO A 77 5.25 -20.68 8.87
N GLY A 78 5.64 -20.32 10.08
CA GLY A 78 5.73 -21.24 11.23
C GLY A 78 7.06 -21.99 11.38
N ALA A 79 8.01 -21.86 10.44
CA ALA A 79 9.36 -22.45 10.57
C ALA A 79 10.31 -21.63 11.46
N GLY A 80 9.96 -20.39 11.80
CA GLY A 80 10.79 -19.48 12.58
C GLY A 80 10.07 -18.17 12.94
N SER A 81 10.81 -17.14 13.33
CA SER A 81 10.29 -15.84 13.78
C SER A 81 10.02 -14.83 12.65
N ASP A 82 10.19 -15.23 11.40
CA ASP A 82 9.99 -14.38 10.22
C ASP A 82 8.53 -14.02 9.99
N TRP A 83 7.62 -14.81 10.57
CA TRP A 83 6.19 -14.72 10.34
C TRP A 83 5.44 -14.55 11.65
N THR A 84 4.51 -13.59 11.66
CA THR A 84 3.53 -13.41 12.73
C THR A 84 2.19 -14.01 12.29
N ARG A 85 1.62 -14.90 13.11
CA ARG A 85 0.30 -15.49 12.84
C ARG A 85 -0.79 -14.50 13.25
N MET A 86 -1.73 -14.23 12.34
CA MET A 86 -2.82 -13.25 12.55
C MET A 86 -4.15 -13.92 12.85
N LEU A 87 -4.52 -14.92 12.03
CA LEU A 87 -5.77 -15.65 12.19
C LEU A 87 -5.48 -17.13 12.06
N THR A 88 -6.13 -17.92 12.90
CA THR A 88 -6.14 -19.38 12.81
C THR A 88 -7.55 -19.84 12.52
N THR A 89 -7.70 -20.82 11.63
CA THR A 89 -8.99 -21.46 11.36
C THR A 89 -9.32 -22.56 12.37
N ASP A 90 -8.42 -22.87 13.32
CA ASP A 90 -8.72 -23.87 14.34
C ASP A 90 -9.78 -23.33 15.31
N ARG A 91 -10.88 -24.08 15.45
CA ARG A 91 -11.91 -23.84 16.48
C ARG A 91 -11.43 -24.27 17.88
N ARG A 92 -10.12 -24.16 18.15
CA ARG A 92 -9.44 -24.64 19.37
C ARG A 92 -8.52 -23.58 20.01
N GLY A 93 -8.65 -22.31 19.63
CA GLY A 93 -7.77 -21.24 20.09
C GLY A 93 -8.22 -20.43 21.32
N LEU A 94 -9.11 -20.96 22.18
CA LEU A 94 -9.34 -20.39 23.52
C LEU A 94 -8.93 -21.42 24.59
N SER A 95 -7.69 -21.86 24.55
CA SER A 95 -7.07 -22.57 25.67
C SER A 95 -6.23 -21.56 26.44
N THR A 96 -6.74 -21.21 27.61
CA THR A 96 -6.12 -20.47 28.71
C THR A 96 -4.65 -20.85 28.89
N GLU A 97 -3.77 -19.85 29.01
CA GLU A 97 -2.41 -19.98 29.52
C GLU A 97 -2.41 -20.49 30.97
N ASP A 98 -1.66 -21.56 31.24
CA ASP A 98 -1.10 -21.89 32.57
C ASP A 98 0.32 -21.29 32.67
#